data_AF-A0AA95N027-F1
#
_entry.id   AF-A0AA95N027-F1
#
_cell.length_a   1.000
_cell.length_b   1.000
_cell.length_c   1.000
_cell.angle_alpha   90.00
_cell.angle_beta   90.00
_cell.angle_gamma   90.00
#
_symmetry.space_group_name_H-M   'P 1'
#
loop_
_entity.id
_entity.type
_entity.pdbx_description
1 polymer ?
#
loop_
_entity_poly.entity_id
_entity_poly.type
_entity_poly.pdbx_seq_one_letter_code
_entity_poly.pdbx_strand_id
1 'polypeptide(L)'
;MSQQRLIFQKKLEERGLLQFSKKENDKRNTYIQLTPEGEEIFLRIMESYQPNGNAAFTGALPLRDLYGKFPDIIEMMAIVRNIYGDDFMEIFERSFHNIETEFNEDAGKLRKSEKTEKELL
;
A
#
# COMPACT_ATOMS: atom_id res chain seq x y z
N MET A 1 19.61 10.12 -6.03
CA MET A 1 18.38 9.39 -5.63
C MET A 1 18.32 7.94 -6.16
N SER A 2 18.79 7.63 -7.37
CA SER A 2 18.75 6.24 -7.94
C SER A 2 19.47 5.15 -7.08
N GLN A 3 20.61 5.45 -6.47
CA GLN A 3 21.39 4.44 -5.74
C GLN A 3 20.73 3.93 -4.45
N GLN A 4 20.05 4.79 -3.68
CA GLN A 4 19.44 4.39 -2.41
C GLN A 4 18.29 3.40 -2.60
N ARG A 5 17.49 3.58 -3.66
CA ARG A 5 16.39 2.66 -4.02
C ARG A 5 16.91 1.26 -4.34
N LEU A 6 17.97 1.18 -5.14
CA LEU A 6 18.58 -0.09 -5.53
C LEU A 6 19.21 -0.81 -4.32
N ILE A 7 19.87 -0.06 -3.43
CA ILE A 7 20.45 -0.61 -2.19
C ILE A 7 19.35 -1.18 -1.29
N PHE A 8 18.22 -0.50 -1.17
CA PHE A 8 17.10 -0.99 -0.37
C PHE A 8 16.49 -2.27 -0.94
N GLN A 9 16.24 -2.30 -2.26
CA GLN A 9 15.67 -3.46 -2.94
C GLN A 9 16.59 -4.69 -2.83
N LYS A 10 17.91 -4.52 -3.05
CA LYS A 10 18.87 -5.62 -2.89
C LYS A 10 18.93 -6.16 -1.46
N LYS A 11 18.89 -5.29 -0.44
CA LYS A 11 18.87 -5.74 0.96
C LYS A 11 17.63 -6.56 1.30
N LEU A 12 16.48 -6.27 0.68
CA LEU A 12 15.26 -7.06 0.87
C LEU A 12 15.32 -8.39 0.10
N GLU A 13 15.93 -8.40 -1.08
CA GLU A 13 16.22 -9.64 -1.82
C GLU A 13 17.18 -10.55 -1.05
N GLU A 14 18.28 -10.02 -0.52
CA GLU A 14 19.26 -10.75 0.30
C GLU A 14 18.64 -11.36 1.57
N ARG A 15 17.52 -10.79 2.04
CA ARG A 15 16.73 -11.30 3.17
C ARG A 15 15.64 -12.28 2.75
N GLY A 16 15.50 -12.58 1.46
CA GLY A 16 14.48 -13.47 0.92
C GLY A 16 13.06 -12.90 0.99
N LEU A 17 12.89 -11.56 1.08
CA LEU A 17 11.57 -10.92 1.16
C LEU A 17 11.08 -10.39 -0.20
N LEU A 18 12.00 -10.21 -1.15
CA LEU A 18 11.72 -9.80 -2.52
C LEU A 18 12.48 -10.70 -3.49
N GLN A 19 11.95 -10.82 -4.69
CA GLN A 19 12.64 -11.41 -5.83
C GLN A 19 12.53 -10.47 -7.04
N PHE A 20 13.59 -10.39 -7.84
CA PHE A 20 13.55 -9.67 -9.10
C PHE A 20 13.00 -10.57 -10.21
N SER A 21 12.07 -10.03 -10.99
CA SER A 21 11.53 -10.70 -12.18
C SER A 21 11.74 -9.83 -13.42
N LYS A 22 12.03 -10.47 -14.55
CA LYS A 22 12.03 -9.84 -15.87
C LYS A 22 10.87 -10.40 -16.66
N LYS A 23 9.98 -9.52 -17.13
CA LYS A 23 8.96 -9.91 -18.10
C LYS A 23 9.62 -10.00 -19.47
N GLU A 24 9.42 -11.10 -20.20
CA GLU A 24 10.00 -11.29 -21.54
C GLU A 24 9.66 -10.14 -22.51
N ASN A 25 8.46 -9.56 -22.35
CA ASN A 25 7.93 -8.49 -23.19
C ASN A 25 8.39 -7.07 -22.78
N ASP A 26 9.08 -6.91 -21.65
CA ASP A 26 9.62 -5.61 -21.24
C ASP A 26 11.09 -5.74 -20.83
N LYS A 27 11.98 -5.39 -21.78
CA LYS A 27 13.43 -5.41 -21.57
C LYS A 27 13.96 -4.15 -20.87
N ARG A 28 13.13 -3.12 -20.68
CA ARG A 28 13.55 -1.82 -20.13
C ARG A 28 13.41 -1.77 -18.62
N ASN A 29 12.44 -2.50 -18.07
CA ASN A 29 12.12 -2.47 -16.65
C ASN A 29 12.49 -3.76 -15.93
N THR A 30 13.01 -3.62 -14.72
CA THR A 30 13.16 -4.72 -13.78
C THR A 30 11.98 -4.68 -12.82
N TYR A 31 11.22 -5.76 -12.75
CA TYR A 31 10.12 -5.90 -11.81
C TYR A 31 10.63 -6.53 -10.52
N ILE A 32 9.93 -6.22 -9.43
CA ILE A 32 10.13 -6.85 -8.13
C ILE A 32 8.80 -7.46 -7.69
N GLN A 33 8.90 -8.57 -6.96
CA GLN A 33 7.74 -9.26 -6.41
C GLN A 33 8.06 -9.67 -4.97
N LEU A 34 7.04 -9.66 -4.11
CA LEU A 34 7.14 -10.26 -2.78
C LEU A 34 7.31 -11.78 -2.92
N THR A 35 8.17 -12.34 -2.09
CA THR A 35 8.22 -13.79 -1.83
C THR A 35 7.09 -14.17 -0.87
N PRO A 36 6.77 -15.47 -0.68
CA PRO A 36 5.82 -15.90 0.34
C PRO A 36 6.16 -15.36 1.73
N GLU A 37 7.44 -15.34 2.11
CA GLU A 37 7.91 -14.80 3.39
C GLU A 37 7.74 -13.28 3.46
N GLY A 38 8.00 -12.58 2.36
CA GLY A 38 7.75 -11.15 2.23
C GLY A 38 6.28 -10.78 2.37
N GLU A 39 5.40 -11.58 1.75
CA GLU A 39 3.96 -11.42 1.84
C GLU A 39 3.47 -11.68 3.27
N GLU A 40 3.93 -12.73 3.94
CA GLU A 40 3.57 -13.01 5.34
C GLU A 40 3.92 -11.83 6.26
N ILE A 41 5.14 -11.27 6.12
CA ILE A 41 5.54 -10.09 6.91
C ILE A 41 4.67 -8.89 6.57
N PHE A 42 4.38 -8.65 5.29
CA PHE A 42 3.52 -7.56 4.86
C PHE A 42 2.12 -7.66 5.49
N LEU A 43 1.50 -8.85 5.45
CA LEU A 43 0.20 -9.09 6.06
C LEU A 43 0.23 -8.89 7.58
N ARG A 44 1.27 -9.38 8.26
CA ARG A 44 1.46 -9.15 9.70
C ARG A 44 1.58 -7.66 10.06
N ILE A 45 2.26 -6.87 9.23
CA ILE A 45 2.35 -5.41 9.43
C ILE A 45 0.96 -4.80 9.34
N MET A 46 0.18 -5.15 8.30
CA MET A 46 -1.18 -4.66 8.11
C MET A 46 -2.11 -5.03 9.29
N GLU A 47 -2.05 -6.27 9.77
CA GLU A 47 -2.83 -6.73 10.93
C GLU A 47 -2.42 -6.06 12.25
N SER A 48 -1.14 -5.70 12.38
CA SER A 48 -0.60 -5.04 13.58
C SER A 48 -0.86 -3.53 13.62
N TYR A 49 -1.39 -2.95 12.54
CA TYR A 49 -1.66 -1.52 12.46
C TYR A 49 -2.67 -1.09 13.53
N GLN A 50 -2.29 -0.11 14.35
CA GLN A 50 -3.14 0.48 15.39
C GLN A 50 -3.38 1.96 15.09
N PRO A 51 -4.56 2.34 14.57
CA PRO A 51 -4.81 3.71 14.13
C PRO A 51 -4.75 4.73 15.27
N ASN A 52 -5.14 4.34 16.49
CA ASN A 52 -5.14 5.22 17.67
C ASN A 52 -3.74 5.72 18.06
N GLY A 53 -2.68 5.00 17.66
CA GLY A 53 -1.29 5.43 17.85
C GLY A 53 -0.79 6.43 16.81
N ASN A 54 -1.58 6.70 15.76
CA ASN A 54 -1.19 7.58 14.66
C ASN A 54 -1.70 9.01 14.90
N ALA A 55 -0.78 9.97 14.95
CA ALA A 55 -1.10 11.37 15.21
C ALA A 55 -2.00 12.01 14.13
N ALA A 56 -1.84 11.63 12.85
CA ALA A 56 -2.67 12.14 11.78
C ALA A 56 -4.11 11.59 11.85
N PHE A 57 -4.26 10.30 12.19
CA PHE A 57 -5.56 9.70 12.44
C PHE A 57 -6.27 10.40 13.60
N THR A 58 -5.63 10.49 14.77
CA THR A 58 -6.20 11.11 15.96
C THR A 58 -6.51 12.60 15.75
N GLY A 59 -5.64 13.32 15.05
CA GLY A 59 -5.85 14.73 14.71
C GLY A 59 -7.03 14.96 13.76
N ALA A 60 -7.40 13.97 12.94
CA ALA A 60 -8.53 14.06 12.02
C ALA A 60 -9.86 13.60 12.64
N LEU A 61 -9.86 12.95 13.81
CA LEU A 61 -11.07 12.47 14.47
C LEU A 61 -12.11 13.57 14.73
N PRO A 62 -11.76 14.79 15.21
CA PRO A 62 -12.75 15.85 15.42
C PRO A 62 -13.48 16.26 14.13
N LEU A 63 -12.78 16.23 13.00
CA LEU A 63 -13.39 16.52 11.69
C LEU A 63 -14.32 15.39 11.27
N ARG A 64 -13.91 14.14 11.49
CA ARG A 64 -14.77 12.98 11.22
C ARG A 64 -16.03 13.00 12.07
N ASP A 65 -15.90 13.30 13.36
CA ASP A 65 -17.04 13.31 14.28
C ASP A 65 -18.01 14.47 13.96
N LEU A 66 -17.51 15.58 13.42
CA LEU A 66 -18.32 16.72 12.99
C LEU A 66 -19.02 16.48 11.64
N TYR A 67 -18.33 15.92 10.66
CA TYR A 67 -18.81 15.79 9.27
C TYR A 67 -19.29 14.37 8.90
N GLY A 68 -19.16 13.41 9.81
CA GLY A 68 -19.51 12.00 9.59
C GLY A 68 -18.50 11.20 8.75
N LYS A 69 -17.42 11.83 8.28
CA LYS A 69 -16.38 11.21 7.43
C LYS A 69 -15.02 11.90 7.58
N PHE A 70 -13.94 11.19 7.25
CA PHE A 70 -12.61 11.80 7.21
C PHE A 70 -12.54 12.92 6.15
N PRO A 71 -11.68 13.94 6.35
CA PRO A 71 -11.57 15.05 5.41
C PRO A 71 -11.02 14.56 4.06
N ASP A 72 -11.59 15.06 2.96
CA ASP A 72 -11.16 14.71 1.60
C ASP A 72 -9.83 15.40 1.19
N ILE A 73 -9.42 16.44 1.93
CA ILE A 73 -8.19 17.24 1.74
C ILE A 73 -7.94 17.64 0.27
N ILE A 74 -8.99 18.14 -0.39
CA ILE A 74 -9.03 18.38 -1.85
C ILE A 74 -7.94 19.35 -2.31
N GLU A 75 -7.70 20.44 -1.58
CA GLU A 75 -6.69 21.43 -1.96
C GLU A 75 -5.28 20.83 -1.94
N MET A 76 -4.97 19.98 -0.96
CA MET A 76 -3.67 19.30 -0.89
C MET A 76 -3.52 18.30 -2.03
N MET A 77 -4.56 17.51 -2.32
CA MET A 77 -4.57 16.56 -3.43
C MET A 77 -4.38 17.27 -4.79
N ALA A 78 -4.98 18.44 -4.97
CA ALA A 78 -4.78 19.26 -6.16
C ALA A 78 -3.33 19.76 -6.30
N ILE A 79 -2.73 20.24 -5.20
CA ILE A 79 -1.31 20.67 -5.21
C ILE A 79 -0.41 19.49 -5.57
N VAL A 80 -0.59 18.32 -4.94
CA VAL A 80 0.20 17.11 -5.21
C VAL A 80 0.06 16.68 -6.66
N ARG A 81 -1.17 16.64 -7.21
CA ARG A 81 -1.42 16.32 -8.62
C ARG A 81 -0.68 17.27 -9.57
N ASN A 82 -0.72 18.58 -9.30
CA ASN A 82 -0.05 19.56 -10.17
C ASN A 82 1.50 19.48 -10.12
N ILE A 83 2.06 18.94 -9.03
CA ILE A 83 3.52 18.75 -8.90
C ILE A 83 3.97 17.44 -9.55
N TYR A 84 3.23 16.34 -9.32
CA TYR A 84 3.67 14.99 -9.66
C TYR A 84 2.95 14.37 -10.87
N GLY A 85 1.89 15.01 -11.37
CA GLY A 85 1.10 14.55 -12.50
C GLY A 85 0.05 13.49 -12.13
N ASP A 86 -0.80 13.16 -13.11
CA ASP A 86 -1.91 12.22 -12.92
C ASP A 86 -1.45 10.77 -12.74
N ASP A 87 -0.37 10.35 -13.41
CA ASP A 87 0.22 9.01 -13.26
C ASP A 87 0.59 8.70 -11.80
N PHE A 88 1.00 9.71 -11.03
CA PHE A 88 1.29 9.56 -9.60
C PHE A 88 0.00 9.38 -8.78
N MET A 89 -1.08 10.04 -9.17
CA MET A 89 -2.37 9.93 -8.48
C MET A 89 -3.01 8.55 -8.68
N GLU A 90 -2.85 7.94 -9.85
CA GLU A 90 -3.33 6.58 -10.15
C GLU A 90 -2.78 5.53 -9.16
N ILE A 91 -1.56 5.74 -8.65
CA ILE A 91 -0.95 4.86 -7.65
C ILE A 91 -1.78 4.82 -6.36
N PHE A 92 -2.32 5.96 -5.91
CA PHE A 92 -3.15 6.02 -4.71
C PHE A 92 -4.49 5.34 -4.93
N GLU A 93 -5.13 5.60 -6.06
CA GLU A 93 -6.44 5.02 -6.40
C GLU A 93 -6.37 3.49 -6.41
N ARG A 94 -5.36 2.92 -7.09
CA ARG A 94 -5.13 1.48 -7.08
C ARG A 94 -4.80 0.94 -5.69
N SER A 95 -4.00 1.65 -4.91
CA SER A 95 -3.61 1.20 -3.57
C SER A 95 -4.81 1.11 -2.63
N PHE A 96 -5.69 2.12 -2.64
CA PHE A 96 -6.91 2.12 -1.83
C PHE A 96 -7.88 1.04 -2.30
N HIS A 97 -8.09 0.91 -3.61
CA HIS A 97 -8.95 -0.13 -4.16
C HIS A 97 -8.50 -1.54 -3.77
N ASN A 98 -7.20 -1.84 -3.87
CA ASN A 98 -6.67 -3.13 -3.47
C ASN A 98 -6.91 -3.40 -1.98
N ILE A 99 -6.72 -2.41 -1.10
CA ILE A 99 -6.99 -2.58 0.34
C ILE A 99 -8.47 -2.87 0.60
N GLU A 100 -9.38 -2.11 -0.02
CA GLU A 100 -10.83 -2.27 0.16
C GLU A 100 -11.38 -3.61 -0.37
N THR A 101 -10.74 -4.17 -1.39
CA THR A 101 -11.19 -5.42 -2.04
C THR A 101 -10.52 -6.65 -1.44
N GLU A 102 -9.25 -6.56 -1.06
CA GLU A 102 -8.45 -7.67 -0.58
C GLU A 102 -8.47 -7.80 0.95
N PHE A 103 -8.94 -6.80 1.70
CA PHE A 103 -8.97 -6.82 3.17
C PHE A 103 -10.36 -6.53 3.73
N ASN A 104 -10.70 -7.22 4.82
CA ASN A 104 -11.87 -6.95 5.64
C ASN A 104 -11.42 -6.34 6.97
N GLU A 105 -12.18 -5.40 7.49
CA GLU A 105 -12.00 -4.89 8.85
C GLU A 105 -12.79 -5.74 9.84
N ASP A 106 -12.10 -6.39 10.78
CA ASP A 106 -12.69 -7.16 11.88
C ASP A 106 -12.13 -6.66 13.21
N ALA A 107 -13.01 -6.20 14.10
CA ALA A 107 -12.67 -5.62 15.40
C ALA A 107 -11.58 -4.51 15.34
N GLY A 108 -11.61 -3.67 14.30
CA GLY A 108 -10.65 -2.58 14.11
C GLY A 108 -9.26 -3.02 13.60
N LYS A 109 -9.15 -4.25 13.07
CA LYS A 109 -7.94 -4.78 12.43
C LYS A 109 -8.23 -5.19 10.99
N LEU A 110 -7.29 -4.92 10.10
CA LEU A 110 -7.36 -5.38 8.71
C LEU A 110 -6.93 -6.85 8.63
N ARG A 111 -7.75 -7.69 8.00
CA ARG A 111 -7.44 -9.10 7.70
C ARG A 111 -7.63 -9.36 6.21
N LYS A 112 -6.76 -10.17 5.61
CA LYS A 112 -6.91 -10.57 4.20
C LYS A 112 -8.23 -11.33 4.02
N SER A 113 -8.96 -11.02 2.95
CA SER A 113 -10.24 -11.66 2.65
C SER A 113 -10.02 -13.08 2.10
N GLU A 114 -10.83 -14.04 2.53
CA GLU A 114 -10.72 -15.45 2.08
C GLU A 114 -11.08 -15.66 0.60
N LYS A 115 -11.55 -14.61 -0.10
CA LYS A 115 -12.06 -14.73 -1.48
C LYS A 115 -10.97 -15.06 -2.50
N THR A 116 -9.70 -14.77 -2.22
CA THR A 116 -8.62 -14.88 -3.22
C THR A 116 -8.26 -16.32 -3.59
N GLU A 117 -8.54 -17.33 -2.75
CA GLU A 117 -8.17 -18.72 -3.05
C GLU A 117 -9.16 -19.44 -3.99
N LYS A 118 -10.42 -18.98 -4.12
CA LYS A 118 -11.44 -19.68 -4.90
C LYS A 118 -11.54 -19.29 -6.38
N GLU A 119 -10.87 -18.22 -6.81
CA GLU A 119 -10.91 -17.76 -8.21
C GLU A 119 -9.70 -18.24 -9.05
N LEU A 120 -8.81 -19.06 -8.48
CA LEU A 120 -7.63 -19.63 -9.14
C LEU A 120 -7.65 -21.17 -9.30
N LEU A 121 -8.82 -21.80 -9.10
CA LEU A 121 -9.09 -23.21 -9.43
C LEU A 121 -10.15 -23.31 -10.55
#